data_AF-A0A1Q3GZI2-F1
#
_entry.id   AF-A0A1Q3GZI2-F1
#
_cell.length_a   1.000
_cell.length_b   1.000
_cell.length_c   1.000
_cell.angle_alpha   90.00
_cell.angle_beta   90.00
_cell.angle_gamma   90.00
#
_symmetry.space_group_name_H-M   'P 1'
#
loop_
_entity.id
_entity.type
_entity.pdbx_description
1 polymer ?
#
loop_
_entity_poly.entity_id
_entity_poly.type
_entity_poly.pdbx_seq_one_letter_code
_entity_poly.pdbx_strand_id
1 'polypeptide(L)'
;MKKTIQYAITQLLLNQAQEVIAKPHSHYAGLHLQAQTPTECRNQDYQALATMTDISISTIKRFLRLDCQLNYQNQEKLLHFLGFTDWDTLVMEALQQRMKILL
;
A
#
# COMPACT_ATOMS: atom_id res chain seq x y z
N MET A 1 -1.19 -15.69 3.95
CA MET A 1 -1.86 -14.94 2.86
C MET A 1 -1.33 -15.39 1.49
N LYS A 2 -2.19 -15.53 0.47
CA LYS A 2 -1.76 -15.85 -0.90
C LYS A 2 -1.04 -14.64 -1.54
N LYS A 3 0.03 -14.87 -2.31
CA LYS A 3 0.80 -13.81 -3.00
C LYS A 3 -0.06 -12.89 -3.86
N THR A 4 -1.09 -13.44 -4.52
CA THR A 4 -2.04 -12.67 -5.34
C THR A 4 -2.82 -11.63 -4.54
N ILE A 5 -3.27 -11.99 -3.33
CA ILE A 5 -4.00 -11.11 -2.41
C ILE A 5 -3.06 -10.01 -1.91
N GLN A 6 -1.85 -10.41 -1.48
CA GLN A 6 -0.85 -9.47 -1.02
C GLN A 6 -0.49 -8.44 -2.08
N TYR A 7 -0.26 -8.88 -3.32
CA TYR A 7 -0.01 -7.98 -4.44
C TYR A 7 -1.16 -6.99 -4.66
N ALA A 8 -2.41 -7.45 -4.59
CA ALA A 8 -3.58 -6.60 -4.75
C ALA A 8 -3.66 -5.53 -3.65
N ILE A 9 -3.42 -5.90 -2.38
CA ILE A 9 -3.35 -4.97 -1.25
C ILE A 9 -2.22 -3.96 -1.46
N THR A 10 -1.03 -4.41 -1.91
CA THR A 10 0.09 -3.49 -2.15
C THR A 10 -0.16 -2.53 -3.31
N GLN A 11 -0.93 -2.95 -4.32
CA GLN A 11 -1.37 -2.05 -5.40
C GLN A 11 -2.36 -1.02 -4.87
N LEU A 12 -3.32 -1.43 -4.04
CA LEU A 12 -4.28 -0.53 -3.40
C LEU A 12 -3.56 0.52 -2.53
N LEU A 13 -2.57 0.09 -1.74
CA LEU A 13 -1.70 0.98 -0.96
C LEU A 13 -1.01 2.02 -1.84
N LEU A 14 -0.44 1.59 -2.97
CA LEU A 14 0.27 2.47 -3.88
C LEU A 14 -0.68 3.53 -4.47
N ASN A 15 -1.84 3.10 -4.96
CA ASN A 15 -2.85 3.98 -5.54
C ASN A 15 -3.34 5.02 -4.52
N GLN A 16 -3.71 4.57 -3.31
CA GLN A 16 -4.15 5.47 -2.24
C GLN A 16 -3.08 6.49 -1.86
N ALA A 17 -1.82 6.05 -1.77
CA ALA A 17 -0.72 6.95 -1.45
C ALA A 17 -0.48 8.01 -2.53
N GLN A 18 -0.56 7.63 -3.81
CA GLN A 18 -0.48 8.58 -4.93
C GLN A 18 -1.63 9.59 -4.90
N GLU A 19 -2.87 9.13 -4.67
CA GLU A 19 -4.02 10.01 -4.54
C GLU A 19 -3.86 11.00 -3.37
N VAL A 20 -3.39 10.52 -2.22
CA VAL A 20 -3.16 11.37 -1.04
C VAL A 20 -2.05 12.41 -1.30
N ILE A 21 -0.98 12.05 -2.01
CA ILE A 21 0.10 12.98 -2.37
C ILE A 21 -0.41 14.02 -3.37
N ALA A 22 -1.24 13.62 -4.34
CA ALA A 22 -1.78 14.49 -5.37
C ALA A 22 -2.83 15.50 -4.85
N LYS A 23 -3.40 15.29 -3.66
CA LYS A 23 -4.38 16.22 -3.08
C LYS A 23 -3.76 17.60 -2.83
N PRO A 24 -4.47 18.69 -3.18
CA PRO A 24 -4.06 20.04 -2.80
C PRO A 24 -3.84 20.16 -1.29
N HIS A 25 -2.79 20.85 -0.88
CA HIS A 25 -2.43 21.06 0.53
C HIS A 25 -2.19 19.77 1.34
N SER A 26 -1.89 18.65 0.67
CA SER A 26 -1.49 17.42 1.35
C SER A 26 -0.24 17.66 2.21
N HIS A 27 -0.28 17.22 3.47
CA HIS A 27 0.89 17.19 4.35
C HIS A 27 2.03 16.31 3.79
N TYR A 28 1.74 15.49 2.77
CA TYR A 28 2.67 14.60 2.10
C TYR A 28 3.13 15.11 0.73
N ALA A 29 2.79 16.35 0.33
CA ALA A 29 3.08 16.86 -1.02
C ALA A 29 4.58 16.87 -1.40
N GLY A 30 5.49 16.83 -0.43
CA GLY A 30 6.95 16.72 -0.67
C GLY A 30 7.47 15.29 -0.83
N LEU A 31 6.63 14.26 -0.69
CA LEU A 31 7.04 12.87 -0.86
C LEU A 31 7.07 12.49 -2.35
N HIS A 32 8.14 11.81 -2.74
CA HIS A 32 8.29 11.29 -4.10
C HIS A 32 7.85 9.83 -4.17
N LEU A 33 6.68 9.61 -4.78
CA LEU A 33 6.13 8.29 -5.07
C LEU A 33 5.79 8.22 -6.57
N GLN A 34 6.60 7.48 -7.34
CA GLN A 34 6.52 7.46 -8.81
C GLN A 34 6.21 6.09 -9.38
N ALA A 35 6.47 5.01 -8.63
CA ALA A 35 6.18 3.66 -9.05
C ALA A 35 4.69 3.50 -9.40
N GLN A 36 4.39 2.83 -10.52
CA GLN A 36 3.00 2.55 -10.93
C GLN A 36 2.54 1.17 -10.43
N THR A 37 3.50 0.27 -10.20
CA THR A 37 3.25 -1.06 -9.66
C THR A 37 4.11 -1.32 -8.41
N PRO A 38 3.69 -2.21 -7.49
CA PRO A 38 4.49 -2.62 -6.34
C PRO A 38 5.89 -3.13 -6.71
N THR A 39 6.02 -3.75 -7.89
CA THR A 39 7.28 -4.28 -8.42
C THR A 39 8.24 -3.20 -8.92
N GLU A 40 7.75 -2.01 -9.25
CA GLU A 40 8.57 -0.88 -9.71
C GLU A 40 9.13 -0.04 -8.56
N CYS A 41 8.62 -0.22 -7.34
CA CYS A 41 8.99 0.59 -6.19
C CYS A 41 10.50 0.55 -5.92
N ARG A 42 11.09 1.74 -5.76
CA ARG A 42 12.49 1.97 -5.38
C ARG A 42 12.58 2.48 -3.95
N ASN A 43 13.80 2.76 -3.48
CA ASN A 43 14.04 3.20 -2.12
C ASN A 43 13.25 4.46 -1.72
N GLN A 44 13.09 5.42 -2.63
CA GLN A 44 12.29 6.63 -2.40
C GLN A 44 10.80 6.30 -2.21
N ASP A 45 10.26 5.38 -3.01
CA ASP A 45 8.86 4.95 -2.90
C ASP A 45 8.62 4.23 -1.56
N TYR A 46 9.56 3.36 -1.15
CA TYR A 46 9.49 2.70 0.15
C TYR A 46 9.55 3.69 1.32
N GLN A 47 10.35 4.75 1.22
CA GLN A 47 10.43 5.82 2.21
C GLN A 47 9.13 6.62 2.29
N ALA A 48 8.54 6.96 1.14
CA ALA A 48 7.26 7.65 1.08
C ALA A 48 6.15 6.80 1.74
N LEU A 49 6.01 5.55 1.32
CA LEU A 49 5.00 4.63 1.87
C LEU A 49 5.20 4.39 3.37
N ALA A 50 6.44 4.23 3.83
CA ALA A 50 6.74 4.08 5.25
C ALA A 50 6.33 5.32 6.06
N THR A 51 6.64 6.52 5.55
CA THR A 51 6.24 7.79 6.18
C THR A 51 4.73 7.92 6.28
N MET A 52 4.00 7.55 5.22
CA MET A 52 2.55 7.70 5.17
C MET A 52 1.78 6.68 6.02
N THR A 53 2.34 5.49 6.20
CA THR A 53 1.69 4.38 6.93
C THR A 53 2.18 4.22 8.36
N ASP A 54 3.25 4.92 8.75
CA ASP A 54 3.96 4.70 10.02
C ASP A 54 4.45 3.23 10.19
N ILE A 55 4.72 2.55 9.08
CA ILE A 55 5.32 1.21 9.04
C ILE A 55 6.79 1.35 8.67
N SER A 56 7.67 0.55 9.29
CA SER A 56 9.10 0.65 8.98
C SER A 56 9.39 0.40 7.50
N ILE A 57 10.37 1.12 6.94
CA ILE A 57 10.81 1.00 5.53
C ILE A 57 11.17 -0.46 5.20
N SER A 58 11.82 -1.17 6.12
CA SER A 58 12.21 -2.57 5.91
C SER A 58 11.00 -3.49 5.81
N THR A 59 9.98 -3.27 6.63
CA THR A 59 8.71 -4.00 6.58
C THR A 59 7.95 -3.70 5.29
N ILE A 60 7.78 -2.42 4.92
CA ILE A 60 7.14 -2.01 3.66
C ILE A 60 7.84 -2.68 2.47
N LYS A 61 9.16 -2.57 2.38
CA LYS A 61 9.95 -3.18 1.29
C LYS A 61 9.73 -4.68 1.18
N ARG A 62 9.81 -5.42 2.30
CA ARG A 62 9.59 -6.88 2.32
C ARG A 62 8.14 -7.23 1.98
N PHE A 63 7.18 -6.43 2.44
CA PHE A 63 5.77 -6.65 2.15
C PHE A 63 5.44 -6.45 0.66
N LEU A 64 5.95 -5.38 0.04
CA LEU A 64 5.78 -5.12 -1.40
C LEU A 64 6.47 -6.18 -2.27
N ARG A 65 7.59 -6.75 -1.80
CA ARG A 65 8.31 -7.83 -2.48
C ARG A 65 7.72 -9.22 -2.26
N LEU A 66 6.63 -9.33 -1.50
CA LEU A 66 5.97 -10.60 -1.18
C LEU A 66 6.84 -11.54 -0.32
N ASP A 67 7.79 -10.97 0.44
CA ASP A 67 8.78 -11.67 1.27
C ASP A 67 8.37 -11.76 2.75
N CYS A 68 7.27 -11.11 3.15
CA CYS A 68 6.72 -11.22 4.50
C CYS A 68 5.21 -11.00 4.54
N GLN A 69 4.61 -11.40 5.66
CA GLN A 69 3.26 -11.00 6.05
C GLN A 69 3.35 -9.90 7.10
N LEU A 70 2.36 -9.01 7.16
CA LEU A 70 2.27 -8.01 8.22
C LEU A 70 1.76 -8.68 9.50
N ASN A 71 2.34 -8.29 10.63
CA ASN A 71 1.77 -8.59 11.96
C ASN A 71 0.52 -7.73 12.21
N TYR A 72 -0.22 -8.04 13.27
CA TYR A 72 -1.48 -7.37 13.59
C TYR A 72 -1.35 -5.83 13.66
N GLN A 73 -0.37 -5.31 14.39
CA GLN A 73 -0.16 -3.86 14.52
C GLN A 73 0.09 -3.17 13.16
N ASN A 74 0.88 -3.78 12.28
CA ASN A 74 1.10 -3.22 10.94
C ASN A 74 -0.12 -3.38 10.04
N GLN A 75 -0.95 -4.40 10.24
CA GLN A 75 -2.24 -4.52 9.55
C GLN A 75 -3.18 -3.39 9.98
N GLU A 76 -3.29 -3.08 11.28
CA GLU A 76 -4.10 -1.95 11.78
C GLU A 76 -3.65 -0.61 11.20
N LYS A 77 -2.34 -0.35 11.17
CA LYS A 77 -1.79 0.86 10.54
C LYS A 77 -2.17 0.97 9.06
N LEU A 78 -2.07 -0.15 8.33
CA LEU A 78 -2.44 -0.19 6.93
C LEU A 78 -3.95 0.03 6.71
N LEU A 79 -4.79 -0.60 7.54
CA LEU A 79 -6.23 -0.41 7.52
C LEU A 79 -6.62 1.04 7.77
N HIS A 80 -6.04 1.67 8.80
CA HIS A 80 -6.26 3.08 9.11
C HIS A 80 -5.85 3.99 7.94
N PHE A 81 -4.66 3.77 7.36
CA PHE A 81 -4.20 4.56 6.21
C PHE A 81 -5.11 4.42 4.99
N LEU A 82 -5.59 3.20 4.72
CA LEU A 82 -6.45 2.88 3.59
C LEU A 82 -7.94 3.20 3.83
N GLY A 83 -8.33 3.54 5.05
CA GLY A 83 -9.72 3.86 5.40
C GLY A 83 -10.64 2.63 5.53
N PHE A 84 -10.10 1.45 5.85
CA PHE A 84 -10.89 0.23 6.08
C PHE A 84 -11.02 -0.10 7.56
N THR A 85 -12.12 -0.76 7.93
CA THR A 85 -12.43 -1.17 9.30
C THR A 85 -11.79 -2.50 9.69
N ASP A 86 -11.62 -3.41 8.72
CA ASP A 86 -11.17 -4.77 8.96
C ASP A 86 -10.45 -5.35 7.73
N TRP A 87 -9.67 -6.42 7.99
CA TRP A 87 -8.80 -7.02 6.99
C TRP A 87 -9.55 -7.77 5.90
N ASP A 88 -10.70 -8.37 6.20
CA ASP A 88 -11.46 -9.15 5.23
C ASP A 88 -12.11 -8.24 4.20
N THR A 89 -12.67 -7.11 4.64
CA THR A 89 -13.20 -6.06 3.76
C THR A 89 -12.11 -5.51 2.84
N LEU A 90 -10.92 -5.23 3.38
CA LEU A 90 -9.75 -4.81 2.59
C LEU A 90 -9.38 -5.85 1.52
N VAL A 91 -9.32 -7.13 1.88
CA VAL A 91 -8.98 -8.22 0.95
C VAL A 91 -9.99 -8.31 -0.20
N MET A 92 -11.28 -8.22 0.11
CA MET A 92 -12.35 -8.27 -0.90
C MET A 92 -12.25 -7.10 -1.88
N GLU A 93 -12.10 -5.88 -1.39
CA GLU A 93 -11.97 -4.68 -2.23
C GLU A 93 -10.72 -4.76 -3.12
N ALA A 94 -9.57 -5.14 -2.55
CA ALA A 94 -8.33 -5.29 -3.30
C ALA A 94 -8.45 -6.30 -4.46
N LEU A 95 -9.13 -7.43 -4.23
CA LEU A 95 -9.38 -8.42 -5.28
C LEU A 95 -10.35 -7.93 -6.34
N GLN A 96 -11.41 -7.22 -5.96
CA GLN A 96 -12.38 -6.65 -6.90
C GLN A 96 -11.74 -5.62 -7.83
N GLN A 97 -10.92 -4.70 -7.29
CA GLN A 97 -10.22 -3.72 -8.11
C GLN A 97 -9.25 -4.37 -9.10
N ARG A 98 -8.54 -5.41 -8.67
CA ARG A 98 -7.65 -6.17 -9.56
C ARG A 98 -8.40 -6.82 -10.72
N MET A 99 -9.60 -7.35 -10.48
CA MET A 99 -10.41 -7.97 -11.54
C MET A 99 -10.93 -6.95 -12.56
N LYS A 100 -11.25 -5.72 -12.14
CA LYS A 100 -11.68 -4.64 -13.05
C LYS A 100 -10.59 -4.21 -14.04
N ILE A 101 -9.31 -4.40 -13.70
CA ILE A 101 -8.17 -4.04 -14.58
C ILE A 101 -7.88 -5.13 -15.64
N LEU A 102 -8.40 -6.34 -15.45
CA LEU A 102 -8.16 -7.48 -16.36
C LEU A 102 -9.28 -7.72 -17.38
N LEU A 103 -10.33 -6.89 -17.37
CA LEU A 103 -11.44 -6.89 -18.33
C LEU A 103 -11.38 -5.64 -19.20
#